data_AF-A0A023G1D7-F1
#
_entry.id   AF-A0A023G1D7-F1
#
_cell.length_a   1.000
_cell.length_b   1.000
_cell.length_c   1.000
_cell.angle_alpha   90.00
_cell.angle_beta   90.00
_cell.angle_gamma   90.00
#
_symmetry.space_group_name_H-M   'P 1'
#
loop_
_entity.id
_entity.type
_entity.pdbx_description
1 polymer ?
#
loop_
_entity_poly.entity_id
_entity_poly.type
_entity_poly.pdbx_seq_one_letter_code
_entity_poly.pdbx_strand_id
1 'polypeptide(L)'
;MRVLGLLLLAAATSGFEVGKEYVYKYKGTMHVFSPETHEQSSGMAFRSKVIVQPKPDHTHFKIVDFESDTFHEDHIDIEHHEFHYASNEHLNGALEHPFAAKFDEGKIEEIEMGKSEPLWVKNLKKGVLSLFQLDLVKGRHEHHDLKEYHVTEDSLHGQCDTLYIVHEEEHNYISVTKVKNHEKCEHGHYALFGQ
;
A
#
# COMPACT_ATOMS: atom_id res chain seq x y z
N MET A 1 -31.31 37.09 -3.38
CA MET A 1 -30.74 36.61 -2.09
C MET A 1 -31.27 35.21 -1.82
N ARG A 2 -30.46 34.19 -2.13
CA ARG A 2 -30.38 32.87 -1.48
C ARG A 2 -29.45 32.01 -2.34
N VAL A 3 -28.16 32.21 -2.07
CA VAL A 3 -27.08 31.30 -2.42
C VAL A 3 -27.39 30.01 -1.66
N LEU A 4 -28.05 29.07 -2.31
CA LEU A 4 -28.36 27.77 -1.73
C LEU A 4 -27.31 26.78 -2.24
N GLY A 5 -26.36 26.46 -1.36
CA GLY A 5 -25.90 25.09 -1.21
C GLY A 5 -24.78 24.61 -2.11
N LEU A 6 -23.69 25.37 -2.23
CA LEU A 6 -22.36 24.86 -2.62
C LEU A 6 -21.72 23.99 -1.50
N LEU A 7 -22.49 23.10 -0.87
CA LEU A 7 -22.08 22.29 0.28
C LEU A 7 -22.04 20.78 -0.05
N LEU A 8 -21.54 20.44 -1.23
CA LEU A 8 -21.17 19.05 -1.59
C LEU A 8 -19.68 18.93 -1.95
N LEU A 9 -18.85 19.88 -1.53
CA LEU A 9 -17.41 19.75 -1.61
C LEU A 9 -16.86 19.15 -0.31
N ALA A 10 -15.99 18.15 -0.45
CA ALA A 10 -15.19 17.48 0.58
C ALA A 10 -15.69 16.13 1.15
N ALA A 11 -16.18 15.22 0.30
CA ALA A 11 -16.35 13.81 0.71
C ALA A 11 -15.97 12.78 -0.36
N ALA A 12 -15.04 13.11 -1.26
CA ALA A 12 -14.62 12.19 -2.33
C ALA A 12 -13.10 12.16 -2.55
N THR A 13 -12.29 12.41 -1.52
CA THR A 13 -10.83 12.39 -1.65
C THR A 13 -10.18 11.04 -1.35
N SER A 14 -10.93 10.05 -0.84
CA SER A 14 -10.39 8.71 -0.58
C SER A 14 -11.24 7.55 -1.13
N GLY A 15 -12.40 7.83 -1.74
CA GLY A 15 -13.37 6.80 -2.14
C GLY A 15 -14.01 6.03 -0.98
N PHE A 16 -13.59 6.31 0.27
CA PHE A 16 -14.12 5.69 1.48
C PHE A 16 -15.12 6.60 2.18
N GLU A 17 -16.16 5.99 2.74
CA GLU A 17 -17.20 6.68 3.49
C GLU A 17 -16.90 6.65 4.99
N VAL A 18 -16.98 7.82 5.62
CA VAL A 18 -16.78 7.96 7.07
C VAL A 18 -17.81 7.13 7.84
N GLY A 19 -17.33 6.38 8.83
CA GLY A 19 -18.16 5.52 9.67
C GLY A 19 -18.46 4.14 9.09
N LYS A 20 -18.01 3.85 7.86
CA LYS A 20 -18.01 2.48 7.32
C LYS A 20 -16.75 1.71 7.73
N GLU A 21 -16.84 0.40 7.66
CA GLU A 21 -15.72 -0.52 7.80
C GLU A 21 -15.54 -1.28 6.48
N TYR A 22 -14.29 -1.35 6.03
CA TYR A 22 -13.90 -2.08 4.83
C TYR A 22 -12.90 -3.16 5.23
N VAL A 23 -13.15 -4.41 4.81
CA VAL A 23 -12.31 -5.55 5.17
C VAL A 23 -11.70 -6.14 3.91
N TYR A 24 -10.39 -6.00 3.77
CA TYR A 24 -9.62 -6.50 2.63
C TYR A 24 -8.89 -7.79 2.99
N LYS A 25 -8.79 -8.70 2.02
CA LYS A 25 -7.82 -9.80 2.08
C LYS A 25 -6.49 -9.26 1.59
N TYR A 26 -5.43 -9.42 2.38
CA TYR A 26 -4.10 -8.97 2.03
C TYR A 26 -3.15 -10.17 2.01
N LYS A 27 -2.53 -10.40 0.84
CA LYS A 27 -1.58 -11.49 0.60
C LYS A 27 -0.32 -10.91 0.00
N GLY A 28 0.81 -11.54 0.29
CA GLY A 28 2.07 -11.19 -0.34
C GLY A 28 3.03 -12.38 -0.32
N THR A 29 3.90 -12.42 -1.32
CA THR A 29 4.99 -13.38 -1.40
C THR A 29 6.28 -12.64 -1.67
N MET A 30 7.32 -12.98 -0.93
CA MET A 30 8.67 -12.47 -1.11
C MET A 30 9.58 -13.68 -1.27
N HIS A 31 10.36 -13.71 -2.34
CA HIS A 31 11.29 -14.80 -2.58
C HIS A 31 12.55 -14.32 -3.28
N VAL A 32 13.62 -15.07 -3.08
CA VAL A 32 14.90 -14.90 -3.74
C VAL A 32 15.11 -16.13 -4.61
N PHE A 33 15.50 -15.91 -5.85
CA PHE A 33 15.80 -16.96 -6.80
C PHE A 33 16.94 -16.51 -7.71
N SER A 34 17.64 -17.48 -8.31
CA SER A 34 18.62 -17.19 -9.37
C SER A 34 17.88 -16.91 -10.68
N PRO A 35 17.99 -15.70 -11.27
CA PRO A 35 17.34 -15.40 -12.56
C PRO A 35 17.92 -16.20 -13.73
N GLU A 36 19.10 -16.80 -13.59
CA GLU A 36 19.74 -17.56 -14.67
C GLU A 36 19.28 -19.01 -14.72
N THR A 37 19.20 -19.65 -13.55
CA THR A 37 18.88 -21.08 -13.48
C THR A 37 17.42 -21.31 -13.14
N HIS A 38 16.76 -20.39 -12.41
CA HIS A 38 15.41 -20.58 -11.84
C HIS A 38 15.25 -21.87 -11.03
N GLU A 39 16.35 -22.53 -10.67
CA GLU A 39 16.33 -23.89 -10.14
C GLU A 39 15.89 -23.93 -8.69
N GLN A 40 16.25 -22.91 -7.89
CA GLN A 40 15.96 -22.86 -6.47
C GLN A 40 15.39 -21.50 -6.08
N SER A 41 14.34 -21.53 -5.25
CA SER A 41 13.74 -20.35 -4.66
C SER A 41 13.60 -20.51 -3.15
N SER A 42 13.89 -19.45 -2.42
CA SER A 42 13.66 -19.40 -0.97
C SER A 42 12.91 -18.13 -0.63
N GLY A 43 11.92 -18.23 0.24
CA GLY A 43 11.06 -17.10 0.48
C GLY A 43 10.11 -17.27 1.65
N MET A 44 9.19 -16.30 1.72
CA MET A 44 8.11 -16.23 2.67
C MET A 44 6.84 -15.82 1.93
N ALA A 45 5.75 -16.51 2.20
CA ALA A 45 4.41 -16.08 1.83
C ALA A 45 3.66 -15.69 3.10
N PHE A 46 2.80 -14.69 3.01
CA PHE A 46 1.90 -14.33 4.10
C PHE A 46 0.49 -14.04 3.60
N ARG A 47 -0.47 -14.20 4.50
CA ARG A 47 -1.85 -13.78 4.32
C ARG A 47 -2.37 -13.14 5.60
N SER A 48 -3.29 -12.21 5.44
CA SER A 48 -3.94 -11.49 6.54
C SER A 48 -5.23 -10.84 6.06
N LYS A 49 -5.91 -10.16 6.98
CA LYS A 49 -6.93 -9.17 6.64
C LYS A 49 -6.48 -7.77 7.05
N VAL A 50 -6.84 -6.78 6.26
CA VAL A 50 -6.68 -5.36 6.60
C VAL A 50 -8.07 -4.77 6.78
N ILE A 51 -8.35 -4.33 8.00
CA ILE A 51 -9.56 -3.58 8.34
C ILE A 51 -9.26 -2.10 8.18
N VAL A 52 -10.09 -1.39 7.43
CA VAL A 52 -9.99 0.05 7.16
C VAL A 52 -11.25 0.74 7.68
N GLN A 53 -11.07 1.76 8.52
CA GLN A 53 -12.15 2.54 9.13
C GLN A 53 -11.86 4.03 8.96
N PRO A 54 -12.47 4.70 7.98
CA PRO A 54 -12.36 6.14 7.81
C PRO A 54 -13.10 6.89 8.92
N LYS A 55 -12.41 7.83 9.55
CA LYS A 55 -12.97 8.81 10.49
C LYS A 55 -12.75 10.23 9.97
N PRO A 56 -13.41 11.25 10.56
CA PRO A 56 -13.28 12.63 10.08
C PRO A 56 -11.86 13.19 10.08
N ASP A 57 -11.01 12.72 10.98
CA ASP A 57 -9.63 13.18 11.18
C ASP A 57 -8.61 12.28 10.46
N HIS A 58 -8.73 10.97 10.62
CA HIS A 58 -7.81 9.98 10.09
C HIS A 58 -8.53 8.75 9.57
N THR A 59 -7.91 8.04 8.63
CA THR A 59 -8.31 6.68 8.31
C THR A 59 -7.51 5.71 9.17
N HIS A 60 -8.21 4.90 9.95
CA HIS A 60 -7.59 3.89 10.80
C HIS A 60 -7.49 2.55 10.06
N PHE A 61 -6.40 1.86 10.33
CA PHE A 61 -6.07 0.58 9.74
C PHE A 61 -5.73 -0.42 10.85
N LYS A 62 -6.08 -1.68 10.63
CA LYS A 62 -5.65 -2.79 11.48
C LYS A 62 -5.38 -4.02 10.64
N ILE A 63 -4.18 -4.59 10.79
CA ILE A 63 -3.86 -5.91 10.25
C ILE A 63 -4.35 -6.93 11.28
N VAL A 64 -5.04 -7.98 10.85
CA VAL A 64 -5.52 -9.07 11.70
C VAL A 64 -5.36 -10.41 10.98
N ASP A 65 -5.40 -11.49 11.73
CA ASP A 65 -5.29 -12.86 11.22
C ASP A 65 -4.01 -13.06 10.37
N PHE A 66 -2.87 -12.50 10.84
CA PHE A 66 -1.61 -12.63 10.11
C PHE A 66 -1.04 -14.04 10.27
N GLU A 67 -0.87 -14.71 9.14
CA GLU A 67 -0.29 -16.03 9.04
C GLU A 67 0.76 -16.02 7.93
N SER A 68 1.83 -16.78 8.14
CA SER A 68 2.95 -16.85 7.20
C SER A 68 3.42 -18.28 7.03
N ASP A 69 4.09 -18.52 5.91
CA ASP A 69 4.86 -19.73 5.65
C ASP A 69 6.22 -19.34 5.06
N THR A 70 7.25 -20.14 5.34
CA THR A 70 8.58 -19.98 4.77
C THR A 70 8.91 -21.21 3.96
N PHE A 71 9.41 -21.03 2.75
CA PHE A 71 9.66 -22.12 1.83
C PHE A 71 11.08 -22.08 1.28
N HIS A 72 11.59 -23.26 0.92
CA HIS A 72 12.81 -23.48 0.19
C HIS A 72 12.55 -24.64 -0.77
N GLU A 73 12.37 -24.32 -2.05
CA GLU A 73 11.91 -25.29 -3.03
C GLU A 73 12.63 -25.12 -4.36
N ASP A 74 12.82 -26.26 -5.03
CA ASP A 74 13.30 -26.28 -6.40
C ASP A 74 12.11 -26.02 -7.34
N HIS A 75 12.25 -25.08 -8.29
CA HIS A 75 11.24 -24.74 -9.30
C HIS A 75 9.81 -24.52 -8.74
N ILE A 76 9.65 -23.53 -7.86
CA ILE A 76 8.34 -23.17 -7.31
C ILE A 76 7.52 -22.30 -8.28
N ASP A 77 6.26 -22.68 -8.50
CA ASP A 77 5.25 -21.83 -9.13
C ASP A 77 4.45 -21.10 -8.05
N ILE A 78 4.84 -19.85 -7.75
CA ILE A 78 4.24 -19.05 -6.67
C ILE A 78 2.73 -18.86 -6.82
N GLU A 79 2.20 -18.81 -8.05
CA GLU A 79 0.78 -18.54 -8.29
C GLU A 79 -0.10 -19.72 -7.86
N HIS A 80 0.39 -20.94 -8.07
CA HIS A 80 -0.36 -22.18 -7.83
C HIS A 80 0.12 -22.96 -6.60
N HIS A 81 1.19 -22.52 -5.95
CA HIS A 81 1.76 -23.20 -4.79
C HIS A 81 0.85 -23.10 -3.55
N GLU A 82 0.66 -24.23 -2.86
CA GLU A 82 -0.12 -24.32 -1.62
C GLU A 82 0.76 -24.10 -0.39
N PHE A 83 0.85 -22.86 0.08
CA PHE A 83 1.59 -22.52 1.29
C PHE A 83 0.91 -23.04 2.57
N HIS A 84 1.73 -23.55 3.50
CA HIS A 84 1.34 -24.03 4.81
C HIS A 84 1.31 -22.89 5.84
N TYR A 85 0.38 -21.96 5.66
CA TYR A 85 0.25 -20.80 6.55
C TYR A 85 0.02 -21.21 8.00
N ALA A 86 0.85 -20.66 8.89
CA ALA A 86 0.69 -20.77 10.33
C ALA A 86 0.74 -19.38 10.98
N SER A 87 -0.02 -19.20 12.06
CA SER A 87 0.14 -18.01 12.89
C SER A 87 1.47 -18.08 13.63
N ASN A 88 2.10 -16.93 13.81
CA ASN A 88 3.33 -16.82 14.58
C ASN A 88 3.11 -15.75 15.64
N GLU A 89 2.98 -16.17 16.90
CA GLU A 89 2.74 -15.25 18.02
C GLU A 89 3.83 -14.18 18.16
N HIS A 90 5.06 -14.48 17.71
CA HIS A 90 6.16 -13.51 17.71
C HIS A 90 6.01 -12.45 16.60
N LEU A 91 5.25 -12.73 15.54
CA LEU A 91 4.97 -11.79 14.45
C LEU A 91 3.71 -10.95 14.69
N ASN A 92 2.71 -11.52 15.36
CA ASN A 92 1.38 -10.89 15.46
C ASN A 92 1.34 -9.67 16.41
N GLY A 93 2.08 -9.68 17.52
CA GLY A 93 1.97 -8.68 18.59
C GLY A 93 1.87 -7.22 18.14
N ALA A 94 3.00 -6.56 17.85
CA ALA A 94 3.01 -5.16 17.43
C ALA A 94 2.37 -4.94 16.04
N LEU A 95 2.31 -5.98 15.22
CA LEU A 95 1.75 -5.93 13.88
C LEU A 95 0.24 -5.67 13.89
N GLU A 96 -0.48 -6.29 14.83
CA GLU A 96 -1.93 -6.15 14.98
C GLU A 96 -2.35 -4.86 15.71
N HIS A 97 -1.40 -4.09 16.24
CA HIS A 97 -1.69 -2.77 16.78
C HIS A 97 -2.23 -1.84 15.68
N PRO A 98 -3.36 -1.15 15.92
CA PRO A 98 -3.89 -0.19 14.96
C PRO A 98 -2.89 0.92 14.60
N PHE A 99 -3.01 1.41 13.39
CA PHE A 99 -2.27 2.56 12.88
C PHE A 99 -3.23 3.45 12.08
N ALA A 100 -2.84 4.69 11.82
CA ALA A 100 -3.70 5.61 11.09
C ALA A 100 -2.89 6.43 10.09
N ALA A 101 -3.58 6.92 9.06
CA ALA A 101 -3.01 7.87 8.12
C ALA A 101 -4.04 8.95 7.77
N LYS A 102 -3.55 10.18 7.61
CA LYS A 102 -4.32 11.29 7.08
C LYS A 102 -4.02 11.40 5.59
N PHE A 103 -5.08 11.46 4.79
CA PHE A 103 -4.97 11.60 3.35
C PHE A 103 -5.48 12.98 2.92
N ASP A 104 -4.67 13.72 2.16
CA ASP A 104 -5.09 14.92 1.42
C ASP A 104 -5.12 14.58 -0.06
N GLU A 105 -6.31 14.64 -0.66
CA GLU A 105 -6.48 14.38 -2.10
C GLU A 105 -5.82 13.08 -2.61
N GLY A 106 -5.78 12.05 -1.75
CA GLY A 106 -5.21 10.74 -2.02
C GLY A 106 -3.72 10.60 -1.68
N LYS A 107 -3.04 11.67 -1.26
CA LYS A 107 -1.66 11.65 -0.73
C LYS A 107 -1.66 11.47 0.78
N ILE A 108 -0.70 10.72 1.30
CA ILE A 108 -0.47 10.62 2.75
C ILE A 108 0.23 11.89 3.21
N GLU A 109 -0.37 12.59 4.17
CA GLU A 109 0.20 13.78 4.83
C GLU A 109 0.79 13.43 6.20
N GLU A 110 0.13 12.53 6.93
CA GLU A 110 0.51 12.17 8.29
C GLU A 110 0.28 10.68 8.53
N ILE A 111 1.16 10.07 9.32
CA ILE A 111 1.07 8.67 9.72
C ILE A 111 1.20 8.56 11.24
N GLU A 112 0.23 7.92 11.86
CA GLU A 112 0.24 7.61 13.30
C GLU A 112 0.50 6.11 13.51
N MET A 113 1.59 5.78 14.22
CA MET A 113 1.96 4.41 14.60
C MET A 113 2.50 4.36 16.03
N GLY A 114 2.52 3.16 16.62
CA GLY A 114 3.11 2.94 17.94
C GLY A 114 4.60 3.32 17.98
N LYS A 115 4.98 4.19 18.93
CA LYS A 115 6.35 4.73 19.04
C LYS A 115 7.39 3.62 19.22
N SER A 116 7.08 2.62 20.04
CA SER A 116 7.97 1.50 20.39
C SER A 116 7.84 0.27 19.49
N GLU A 117 7.15 0.37 18.34
CA GLU A 117 7.05 -0.75 17.40
C GLU A 117 8.39 -1.01 16.70
N PRO A 118 8.75 -2.29 16.44
CA PRO A 118 9.91 -2.64 15.63
C PRO A 118 9.87 -2.00 14.25
N LEU A 119 11.04 -1.67 13.69
CA LEU A 119 11.12 -0.99 12.38
C LEU A 119 10.47 -1.80 11.25
N TRP A 120 10.63 -3.12 11.25
CA TRP A 120 10.01 -3.98 10.24
C TRP A 120 8.47 -3.91 10.27
N VAL A 121 7.87 -3.81 11.46
CA VAL A 121 6.41 -3.65 11.63
C VAL A 121 5.97 -2.31 11.05
N LYS A 122 6.69 -1.23 11.39
CA LYS A 122 6.42 0.10 10.85
C LYS A 122 6.51 0.11 9.32
N ASN A 123 7.52 -0.55 8.75
CA ASN A 123 7.69 -0.65 7.30
C ASN A 123 6.58 -1.49 6.63
N LEU A 124 6.15 -2.59 7.24
CA LEU A 124 5.02 -3.37 6.72
C LEU A 124 3.72 -2.54 6.73
N LYS A 125 3.45 -1.80 7.82
CA LYS A 125 2.31 -0.88 7.91
C LYS A 125 2.39 0.24 6.88
N LYS A 126 3.56 0.86 6.69
CA LYS A 126 3.80 1.84 5.62
C LYS A 126 3.57 1.23 4.23
N GLY A 127 3.93 -0.03 4.03
CA GLY A 127 3.62 -0.78 2.81
C GLY A 127 2.13 -0.89 2.55
N VAL A 128 1.36 -1.26 3.57
CA VAL A 128 -0.11 -1.26 3.50
C VAL A 128 -0.65 0.13 3.14
N LEU A 129 -0.22 1.19 3.86
CA LEU A 129 -0.66 2.56 3.58
C LEU A 129 -0.35 3.00 2.14
N SER A 130 0.81 2.59 1.60
CA SER A 130 1.21 2.96 0.23
C SER A 130 0.28 2.42 -0.87
N LEU A 131 -0.46 1.34 -0.60
CA LEU A 131 -1.48 0.80 -1.49
C LEU A 131 -2.72 1.71 -1.56
N PHE A 132 -3.00 2.42 -0.48
CA PHE A 132 -4.13 3.36 -0.38
C PHE A 132 -3.75 4.79 -0.79
N GLN A 133 -2.46 5.06 -1.03
CA GLN A 133 -1.99 6.33 -1.57
C GLN A 133 -2.17 6.37 -3.09
N LEU A 134 -3.17 7.12 -3.54
CA LEU A 134 -3.53 7.26 -4.95
C LEU A 134 -3.71 8.74 -5.28
N ASP A 135 -2.71 9.35 -5.89
CA ASP A 135 -2.72 10.76 -6.31
C ASP A 135 -3.50 10.96 -7.62
N LEU A 136 -4.81 10.70 -7.56
CA LEU A 136 -5.70 10.81 -8.72
C LEU A 136 -6.31 12.20 -8.86
N VAL A 137 -6.52 12.91 -7.76
CA VAL A 137 -7.23 14.21 -7.77
C VAL A 137 -6.33 15.31 -8.32
N LYS A 138 -5.15 15.54 -7.73
CA LYS A 138 -4.20 16.54 -8.25
C LYS A 138 -3.67 16.12 -9.62
N GLY A 139 -3.27 14.84 -9.74
CA GLY A 139 -2.79 14.26 -10.99
C GLY A 139 -3.74 14.47 -12.17
N ARG A 140 -5.03 14.14 -12.04
CA ARG A 140 -6.02 14.39 -13.11
C ARG A 140 -6.38 15.86 -13.27
N HIS A 141 -6.36 16.67 -12.21
CA HIS A 141 -6.64 18.10 -12.36
C HIS A 141 -5.57 18.80 -13.19
N GLU A 142 -4.30 18.49 -12.94
CA GLU A 142 -3.14 19.04 -13.65
C GLU A 142 -2.98 18.43 -15.05
N HIS A 143 -3.44 17.19 -15.25
CA HIS A 143 -3.29 16.42 -16.49
C HIS A 143 -4.62 15.91 -17.05
N HIS A 144 -5.65 16.76 -17.07
CA HIS A 144 -7.04 16.37 -17.37
C HIS A 144 -7.23 15.62 -18.71
N ASP A 145 -6.40 15.92 -19.71
CA ASP A 145 -6.50 15.33 -21.06
C ASP A 145 -5.56 14.13 -21.28
N LEU A 146 -4.72 13.80 -20.29
CA LEU A 146 -3.73 12.73 -20.41
C LEU A 146 -4.22 11.47 -19.69
N LYS A 147 -4.14 10.35 -20.39
CA LYS A 147 -4.36 9.01 -19.81
C LYS A 147 -3.17 8.55 -18.96
N GLU A 148 -2.04 9.23 -19.08
CA GLU A 148 -0.78 8.88 -18.45
C GLU A 148 -0.11 10.15 -17.91
N TYR A 149 0.34 10.11 -16.65
CA TYR A 149 1.01 11.25 -16.04
C TYR A 149 1.99 10.80 -14.95
N HIS A 150 2.99 11.65 -14.70
CA HIS A 150 4.02 11.43 -13.70
C HIS A 150 3.79 12.34 -12.49
N VAL A 151 3.94 11.78 -11.29
CA VAL A 151 3.95 12.54 -10.03
C VAL A 151 5.12 12.11 -9.16
N THR A 152 5.68 13.04 -8.41
CA THR A 152 6.60 12.70 -7.32
C THR A 152 5.80 12.27 -6.10
N GLU A 153 6.05 11.05 -5.63
CA GLU A 153 5.30 10.46 -4.53
C GLU A 153 6.24 9.94 -3.43
N ASP A 154 6.02 10.39 -2.20
CA ASP A 154 6.73 9.88 -1.03
C ASP A 154 6.25 8.46 -0.66
N SER A 155 7.19 7.58 -0.33
CA SER A 155 6.92 6.17 -0.16
C SER A 155 7.95 5.49 0.74
N LEU A 156 7.82 4.17 0.91
CA LEU A 156 8.82 3.32 1.57
C LEU A 156 10.24 3.48 1.02
N HIS A 157 10.38 3.91 -0.22
CA HIS A 157 11.66 4.06 -0.92
C HIS A 157 12.16 5.51 -0.97
N GLY A 158 11.51 6.42 -0.25
CA GLY A 158 11.70 7.86 -0.38
C GLY A 158 10.77 8.46 -1.44
N GLN A 159 11.15 9.65 -1.92
CA GLN A 159 10.40 10.41 -2.91
C GLN A 159 10.74 9.92 -4.31
N CYS A 160 9.80 9.27 -4.98
CA CYS A 160 10.06 8.62 -6.25
C CYS A 160 9.16 9.16 -7.37
N ASP A 161 9.74 9.27 -8.57
CA ASP A 161 8.98 9.43 -9.82
C ASP A 161 8.03 8.24 -10.00
N THR A 162 6.73 8.53 -10.09
CA THR A 162 5.67 7.53 -10.16
C THR A 162 4.76 7.84 -11.34
N LEU A 163 4.66 6.89 -12.28
CA LEU A 163 3.77 6.93 -13.44
C LEU A 163 2.41 6.37 -13.07
N TYR A 164 1.36 7.13 -13.36
CA TYR A 164 -0.03 6.70 -13.33
C TYR A 164 -0.55 6.52 -14.74
N ILE A 165 -1.17 5.39 -15.03
CA ILE A 165 -1.88 5.08 -16.27
C ILE A 165 -3.34 4.82 -15.90
N VAL A 166 -4.25 5.67 -16.37
CA VAL A 166 -5.66 5.67 -16.00
C VAL A 166 -6.52 5.31 -17.22
N HIS A 167 -7.29 4.24 -17.09
CA HIS A 167 -8.28 3.82 -18.07
C HIS A 167 -9.69 3.96 -17.48
N GLU A 168 -10.53 4.77 -18.12
CA GLU A 168 -11.94 4.84 -17.80
C GLU A 168 -12.66 3.67 -18.48
N GLU A 169 -13.39 2.88 -17.70
CA GLU A 169 -14.08 1.68 -18.15
C GLU A 169 -15.59 1.93 -18.21
N GLU A 170 -16.31 1.21 -19.07
CA GLU A 170 -17.73 1.49 -19.38
C GLU A 170 -18.70 1.30 -18.19
N HIS A 171 -18.24 0.79 -17.05
CA HIS A 171 -19.08 0.31 -15.93
C HIS A 171 -18.85 1.02 -14.59
N ASN A 172 -18.65 2.34 -14.59
CA ASN A 172 -18.49 3.18 -13.38
C ASN A 172 -17.29 2.81 -12.48
N TYR A 173 -16.28 2.13 -13.02
CA TYR A 173 -15.00 1.95 -12.36
C TYR A 173 -13.88 2.49 -13.24
N ILE A 174 -12.75 2.80 -12.60
CA ILE A 174 -11.51 3.19 -13.27
C ILE A 174 -10.49 2.10 -13.03
N SER A 175 -9.73 1.76 -14.08
CA SER A 175 -8.53 0.95 -13.94
C SER A 175 -7.34 1.89 -13.83
N VAL A 176 -6.54 1.70 -12.77
CA VAL A 176 -5.36 2.53 -12.50
C VAL A 176 -4.17 1.60 -12.37
N THR A 177 -3.18 1.80 -13.25
CA THR A 177 -1.85 1.19 -13.11
C THR A 177 -0.90 2.23 -12.56
N LYS A 178 -0.25 1.91 -11.45
CA LYS A 178 0.74 2.75 -10.78
C LYS A 178 2.11 2.08 -10.88
N VAL A 179 3.07 2.74 -11.51
CA VAL A 179 4.43 2.24 -11.72
C VAL A 179 5.42 3.18 -11.04
N LYS A 180 6.21 2.67 -10.09
CA LYS A 180 7.24 3.45 -9.40
C LYS A 180 8.59 3.24 -10.08
N ASN A 181 9.27 4.33 -10.42
CA ASN A 181 10.63 4.26 -10.95
C ASN A 181 11.64 4.30 -9.79
N HIS A 182 12.16 3.13 -9.42
CA HIS A 182 13.10 2.99 -8.30
C HIS A 182 14.49 3.62 -8.58
N GLU A 183 14.86 3.85 -9.84
CA GLU A 183 16.11 4.54 -10.20
C GLU A 183 16.01 6.05 -10.00
N LYS A 184 14.78 6.58 -9.97
CA LYS A 184 14.47 8.00 -9.78
C LYS A 184 13.81 8.24 -8.43
N CYS A 185 14.41 7.68 -7.38
CA CYS A 185 14.05 7.96 -6.00
C CYS A 185 15.11 8.85 -5.34
N GLU A 186 14.66 9.98 -4.80
CA GLU A 186 15.48 10.81 -3.91
C GLU A 186 15.36 10.30 -2.47
N HIS A 187 16.42 10.51 -1.68
CA HIS A 187 16.48 10.08 -0.28
C HIS A 187 16.26 8.58 -0.08
N GLY A 188 16.72 7.77 -1.04
CA GLY A 188 16.59 6.31 -0.99
C GLY A 188 17.12 5.72 0.32
N HIS A 189 16.33 4.84 0.92
CA HIS A 189 16.70 4.16 2.16
C HIS A 189 17.54 2.91 1.85
N TYR A 190 18.87 3.08 1.86
CA TYR A 190 19.83 1.97 1.81
C TYR A 190 20.84 2.08 2.96
N ALA A 191 21.36 0.94 3.40
CA ALA A 191 22.46 0.87 4.35
C ALA A 191 23.67 0.24 3.67
N LEU A 192 24.80 0.95 3.68
CA LEU A 192 26.09 0.41 3.23
C LEU A 192 26.85 -0.10 4.44
N PHE A 193 27.35 -1.32 4.35
CA PHE A 193 28.22 -1.91 5.37
C PHE A 193 29.63 -2.09 4.79
N GLY A 194 30.66 -1.72 5.54
CA GLY A 194 32.06 -1.98 5.18
C GLY A 194 32.74 -0.98 4.24
N GLN A 195 32.48 0.33 4.44
CA GLN A 195 33.39 1.38 3.95
C GLN A 195 34.62 1.52 4.86
#